data_AF-A0A8K0T9V1-F1
#
_entry.id   AF-A0A8K0T9V1-F1
#
_cell.length_a   1.000
_cell.length_b   1.000
_cell.length_c   1.000
_cell.angle_alpha   90.00
_cell.angle_beta   90.00
_cell.angle_gamma   90.00
#
_symmetry.space_group_name_H-M   'P 1'
#
loop_
_entity.id
_entity.type
_entity.pdbx_description
1 polymer ?
#
loop_
_entity_poly.entity_id
_entity_poly.type
_entity_poly.pdbx_seq_one_letter_code
_entity_poly.pdbx_strand_id
1 'polypeptide(L)'
;LFDPTLLLCPHAFLLGILFHHRAFRASDLVSVSQLDSLDFHPGERELRLPLREDLDDVPLFRRAIKSLTGFKMSLTEPITYSIIAG
;
A
#
# COMPACT_ATOMS: atom_id res chain seq x y z
N LEU A 1 -4.92 11.76 11.00
CA LEU A 1 -6.35 11.40 10.90
C LEU A 1 -6.44 9.88 10.89
N PHE A 2 -7.01 9.25 11.92
CA PHE A 2 -7.32 7.82 11.90
C PHE A 2 -8.83 7.70 12.01
N ASP A 3 -9.51 7.71 10.87
CA ASP A 3 -10.96 7.48 10.80
C ASP A 3 -11.19 5.97 10.56
N PRO A 4 -11.81 5.25 11.51
CA PRO A 4 -12.06 3.82 11.37
C PRO A 4 -12.93 3.46 10.16
N THR A 5 -13.72 4.39 9.64
CA THR A 5 -14.55 4.17 8.45
C THR A 5 -13.71 4.08 7.17
N LEU A 6 -12.51 4.67 7.15
CA LEU A 6 -11.57 4.56 6.03
C LEU A 6 -10.95 3.15 5.91
N LEU A 7 -10.92 2.36 6.99
CA LEU A 7 -10.55 0.94 6.92
C LEU A 7 -11.55 0.14 6.08
N LEU A 8 -12.81 0.61 5.97
CA LEU A 8 -13.86 -0.03 5.17
C LEU A 8 -13.86 0.42 3.70
N CYS A 9 -13.03 1.40 3.33
CA CYS A 9 -12.88 1.84 1.95
C CYS A 9 -11.68 1.11 1.31
N PRO A 10 -11.90 0.18 0.36
CA PRO A 10 -10.82 -0.64 -0.21
C PRO A 10 -9.68 0.21 -0.78
N HIS A 11 -10.02 1.35 -1.40
CA HIS A 11 -9.05 2.26 -1.98
C HIS A 11 -8.15 2.92 -0.92
N ALA A 12 -8.72 3.40 0.19
CA ALA A 12 -7.96 4.00 1.27
C ALA A 12 -7.05 2.97 1.96
N PHE A 13 -7.52 1.73 2.10
CA PHE A 13 -6.74 0.63 2.62
C PHE A 13 -5.54 0.27 1.72
N LEU A 14 -5.78 0.07 0.42
CA LEU A 14 -4.74 -0.20 -0.58
C LEU A 14 -3.68 0.91 -0.59
N LEU A 15 -4.12 2.16 -0.58
CA LEU A 15 -3.25 3.32 -0.54
C LEU A 15 -2.41 3.37 0.74
N GLY A 16 -3.01 3.06 1.89
CA GLY A 16 -2.29 2.90 3.16
C GLY A 16 -1.19 1.85 3.11
N ILE A 17 -1.44 0.71 2.44
CA ILE A 17 -0.42 -0.33 2.22
C ILE A 17 0.73 0.19 1.36
N LEU A 18 0.43 0.91 0.27
CA LEU A 18 1.46 1.50 -0.60
C LEU A 18 2.37 2.48 0.17
N PHE A 19 1.79 3.33 1.02
CA PHE A 19 2.56 4.20 1.92
C PHE A 19 3.41 3.42 2.92
N HIS A 20 2.82 2.41 3.57
CA HIS A 20 3.55 1.57 4.52
C HIS A 20 4.76 0.87 3.87
N HIS A 21 4.65 0.50 2.59
CA HIS A 21 5.73 -0.12 1.82
C HIS A 21 6.67 0.87 1.12
N ARG A 22 6.45 2.19 1.25
CA ARG A 22 7.19 3.21 0.50
C ARG A 22 7.25 2.87 -0.98
N ALA A 23 6.08 2.54 -1.53
CA ALA A 23 5.96 2.02 -2.89
C ALA A 23 6.08 3.10 -3.95
N PHE A 24 5.93 4.38 -3.58
CA PHE A 24 6.07 5.51 -4.49
C PHE A 24 7.55 5.82 -4.78
N ARG A 25 7.85 6.19 -6.03
CA ARG A 25 9.16 6.74 -6.44
C ARG A 25 9.40 8.13 -5.89
N ALA A 26 8.32 8.88 -5.69
CA ALA A 26 8.33 10.18 -5.03
C ALA A 26 8.74 9.98 -3.56
N SER A 27 9.99 10.30 -3.23
CA SER A 27 10.58 10.09 -1.89
C SER A 27 9.94 10.96 -0.81
N ASP A 28 9.30 12.04 -1.23
CA ASP A 28 8.52 12.96 -0.42
C ASP A 28 7.10 12.46 -0.16
N LEU A 29 6.56 11.52 -0.95
CA LEU A 29 5.21 10.98 -0.77
C LEU A 29 5.19 9.85 0.27
N VAL A 30 5.32 10.22 1.54
CA VAL A 30 5.46 9.29 2.68
C VAL A 30 4.19 9.15 3.52
N SER A 31 3.21 10.05 3.35
CA SER A 31 1.94 9.98 4.05
C SER A 31 0.74 10.43 3.22
N VAL A 32 -0.44 9.97 3.63
CA VAL A 32 -1.73 10.29 3.00
C VAL A 32 -1.99 11.80 2.97
N SER A 33 -1.56 12.55 3.99
CA SER A 33 -1.77 14.02 4.04
C SER A 33 -1.05 14.78 2.93
N GLN A 34 -0.06 14.16 2.29
CA GLN A 34 0.66 14.75 1.17
C GLN A 34 -0.05 14.52 -0.18
N LEU A 35 -1.10 13.69 -0.20
CA LEU A 35 -1.95 13.55 -1.38
C LEU A 35 -2.75 14.84 -1.64
N ASP A 36 -3.14 15.55 -0.59
CA ASP A 36 -3.86 16.83 -0.70
C ASP A 36 -2.99 17.92 -1.35
N SER A 37 -1.67 17.75 -1.35
CA SER A 37 -0.70 18.64 -1.99
C SER A 37 -0.26 18.18 -3.38
N LEU A 38 -0.83 17.11 -3.92
CA LEU A 38 -0.53 16.69 -5.28
C LEU A 38 -1.09 17.73 -6.26
N ASP A 39 -0.21 18.29 -7.07
CA ASP A 39 -0.58 19.23 -8.11
C ASP A 39 -1.18 18.47 -9.29
N PHE A 40 -2.42 18.81 -9.66
CA PHE A 40 -3.11 18.27 -10.83
C PHE A 40 -3.11 19.34 -11.89
N HIS A 41 -2.50 19.09 -13.04
CA HIS A 41 -2.48 20.10 -14.09
C HIS A 41 -3.91 20.34 -14.62
N PRO A 42 -4.32 21.59 -14.91
CA PRO A 42 -5.67 21.87 -15.40
C PRO A 42 -5.97 21.06 -16.67
N GLY A 43 -6.94 20.14 -16.59
CA GLY A 43 -7.33 19.24 -17.67
C GLY A 43 -6.94 17.77 -17.45
N GLU A 44 -6.09 17.47 -16.46
CA GLU A 44 -5.81 16.10 -16.05
C GLU A 44 -7.00 15.52 -15.27
N ARG A 45 -7.39 14.29 -15.63
CA ARG A 45 -8.49 13.56 -14.99
C ARG A 45 -8.00 12.43 -14.09
N GLU A 46 -6.74 12.06 -14.24
CA GLU A 46 -6.05 11.04 -13.45
C GLU A 46 -4.63 11.50 -13.19
N LEU A 47 -4.11 11.21 -11.99
CA LEU A 47 -2.69 11.29 -11.70
C LEU A 47 -2.15 9.88 -11.61
N ARG A 48 -1.24 9.51 -12.53
CA ARG A 48 -0.54 8.23 -12.43
C ARG A 48 0.48 8.32 -11.31
N LEU A 49 0.22 7.61 -10.23
CA LEU A 49 1.16 7.54 -9.12
C LEU A 49 2.39 6.73 -9.55
N PRO A 50 3.60 7.32 -9.53
CA PRO A 50 4.79 6.61 -9.97
C PRO A 50 5.19 5.61 -8.88
N LEU A 51 4.84 4.34 -9.07
CA LEU A 51 5.31 3.25 -8.23
C LEU A 51 6.75 2.87 -8.59
N ARG A 52 7.48 2.32 -7.63
CA ARG A 52 8.85 1.86 -7.83
C ARG A 52 8.86 0.57 -8.63
N GLU A 53 9.67 0.55 -9.67
CA GLU A 53 9.83 -0.59 -10.59
C GLU A 53 10.41 -1.83 -9.87
N ASP A 54 11.16 -1.65 -8.77
CA ASP A 54 11.69 -2.79 -8.01
C ASP A 54 10.63 -3.56 -7.20
N LEU A 55 9.38 -3.08 -7.20
CA LEU A 55 8.25 -3.72 -6.53
C LEU A 55 7.28 -4.39 -7.50
N ASP A 56 7.53 -4.38 -8.81
CA ASP A 56 6.60 -4.88 -9.83
C ASP A 56 6.25 -6.37 -9.62
N ASP A 57 7.22 -7.16 -9.16
CA ASP A 57 7.06 -8.60 -8.86
C ASP A 57 6.75 -8.88 -7.37
N VAL A 58 6.56 -7.85 -6.55
CA VAL A 58 6.27 -7.98 -5.12
C VAL A 58 4.76 -7.92 -4.90
N PRO A 59 4.12 -8.99 -4.38
CA PRO A 59 2.69 -8.96 -4.11
C PRO A 59 2.33 -7.90 -3.08
N LEU A 60 1.22 -7.20 -3.28
CA LEU A 60 0.72 -6.21 -2.33
C LEU A 60 0.26 -6.88 -1.01
N PHE A 61 -0.45 -8.01 -1.13
CA PHE A 61 -0.89 -8.82 0.00
C PHE A 61 0.04 -9.99 0.20
N ARG A 62 0.95 -9.86 1.19
CA ARG A 62 1.98 -10.85 1.46
C ARG A 62 1.61 -11.77 2.61
N ARG A 63 2.12 -12.99 2.55
CA ARG A 63 1.92 -14.01 3.58
C ARG A 63 2.50 -13.56 4.92
N ALA A 64 1.74 -13.73 5.99
CA ALA A 64 2.27 -13.61 7.35
C ALA A 64 2.98 -14.92 7.75
N ILE A 65 4.24 -14.82 8.13
CA ILE A 65 5.10 -15.92 8.58
C ILE A 65 5.20 -15.84 10.10
N LYS A 66 4.83 -16.92 10.79
CA LYS A 66 4.99 -17.03 12.24
C LYS A 66 6.48 -17.11 12.58
N SER A 67 6.92 -16.25 13.49
CA SER A 67 8.27 -16.15 14.02
C SER A 67 8.25 -16.34 15.55
N LEU A 68 9.43 -16.44 16.16
CA LEU A 68 9.56 -16.59 17.61
C LEU A 68 8.95 -15.42 18.42
N THR A 69 8.85 -14.24 17.81
CA THR A 69 8.38 -13.00 18.47
C THR A 69 7.02 -12.52 17.98
N GLY A 70 6.27 -13.34 17.24
CA GLY A 70 5.00 -12.95 16.62
C GLY A 70 5.01 -13.22 15.12
N PHE A 71 4.41 -12.34 14.31
CA PHE A 71 4.34 -12.52 12.85
C PHE A 71 5.24 -11.53 12.12
N LYS A 72 5.87 -11.99 11.05
CA LYS A 72 6.59 -11.16 10.08
C LYS A 72 5.97 -11.33 8.71
N MET A 73 5.96 -10.31 7.89
CA MET A 73 5.52 -10.48 6.50
C MET A 73 6.61 -11.15 5.67
N SER A 74 6.20 -12.04 4.78
CA SER A 74 7.06 -12.57 3.73
C SER A 74 7.55 -11.43 2.85
N LEU A 75 8.76 -11.57 2.29
CA LEU A 75 9.31 -10.56 1.40
C LEU A 75 8.59 -10.58 0.04
N THR A 76 8.27 -11.77 -0.46
CA THR A 76 7.79 -11.96 -1.85
C THR A 76 6.61 -12.92 -1.97
N GLU A 77 6.27 -13.69 -0.95
CA GLU A 77 5.20 -14.69 -1.10
C GLU A 77 3.82 -14.05 -0.93
N PRO A 78 2.88 -14.29 -1.86
CA PRO A 78 1.52 -13.78 -1.75
C PRO A 78 0.75 -14.51 -0.65
N ILE A 79 -0.28 -13.85 -0.13
CA ILE A 79 -1.29 -14.51 0.70
C ILE A 79 -2.01 -15.59 -0.11
N THR A 80 -2.25 -16.76 0.48
CA THR A 80 -3.01 -17.84 -0.16
C THR A 80 -4.46 -17.82 0.31
N TYR A 81 -5.38 -18.28 -0.54
CA TYR A 81 -6.81 -18.35 -0.20
C TYR A 81 -7.07 -19.18 1.06
N SER A 82 -6.28 -20.23 1.29
CA SER A 82 -6.32 -21.06 2.50
C SER A 82 -6.04 -20.28 3.79
N ILE A 83 -5.35 -19.14 3.72
CA ILE A 83 -5.09 -18.27 4.88
C ILE A 83 -6.25 -17.28 5.09
N ILE A 84 -6.98 -16.91 4.03
CA ILE A 84 -8.10 -15.96 4.08
C ILE A 84 -9.39 -16.63 4.55
N ALA A 85 -9.59 -17.90 4.18
CA ALA A 85 -10.81 -18.67 4.48
C ALA A 85 -10.75 -19.43 5.81
N GLY A 86 -9.68 -19.27 6.59
CA GLY A 86 -9.43 -19.95 7.86
C GLY A 86 -9.94 -19.19 9.08
#